data_AF-A0A381UDN5-F1
#
_entry.id   AF-A0A381UDN5-F1
#
_cell.length_a   1.000
_cell.length_b   1.000
_cell.length_c   1.000
_cell.angle_alpha   90.00
_cell.angle_beta   90.00
_cell.angle_gamma   90.00
#
_symmetry.space_group_name_H-M   'P 1'
#
loop_
_entity.id
_entity.type
_entity.pdbx_description
1 polymer ?
#
loop_
_entity_poly.entity_id
_entity_poly.type
_entity_poly.pdbx_seq_one_letter_code
_entity_poly.pdbx_strand_id
1 'polypeptide(L)'
;MGLLTWFRLARLLPFVLIAQQVGAQIDDPEAHLRSLVLARDAQIIVEDFSGALTSAEGLVSALEDTGDKRLAGHIVQLARVQAELGELANAEENYLRGLELLEEQDGELALNLIVPYHGLARSYMYGGRYEEAITILEHAQDLNQRNLGLFNLEQTELLDDMAVAYLSLGDTLEAQRIQRERLRIAVRRFGAESPETIPFLNHLGQYYEYSRMKGQAKEQYQQILEIQEANLDSNDISLLFVLRKLTLIDLARNEPSSARARLTEILDRDVGIPPMERARSLAVLGDWEMGHKRVEAALEYYRDGWRVMESVPSLDPENFYGEPTPISFIAPLGPVDMRRRQDSYAWGIITLSFTVSAEGRASDVQIMSSEPAGLMDARYIGRVRETYFRPRLLNGEPTLTSNVQLSHQFRYFFSQN
;
A
#
# COMPACT_ATOMS: atom_id res chain seq x y z
N MET A 1 -5.36 3.66 -11.38
CA MET A 1 -5.78 3.78 -12.80
C MET A 1 -4.57 3.66 -13.72
N GLY A 2 -4.30 2.46 -14.23
CA GLY A 2 -3.19 2.20 -15.16
C GLY A 2 -3.71 1.83 -16.54
N LEU A 3 -2.99 2.25 -17.58
CA LEU A 3 -3.23 2.08 -19.03
C LEU A 3 -3.59 0.66 -19.53
N LEU A 4 -3.58 -0.35 -18.65
CA LEU A 4 -4.09 -1.70 -18.88
C LEU A 4 -5.63 -1.78 -18.96
N THR A 5 -6.35 -0.80 -18.39
CA THR A 5 -7.83 -0.74 -18.44
C THR A 5 -8.37 -0.42 -19.83
N TRP A 6 -7.71 0.49 -20.57
CA TRP A 6 -8.18 0.96 -21.89
C TRP A 6 -8.11 -0.10 -23.01
N PHE A 7 -7.07 -0.94 -23.02
CA PHE A 7 -6.95 -2.02 -24.01
C PHE A 7 -7.90 -3.21 -23.73
N ARG A 8 -8.36 -3.38 -22.48
CA ARG A 8 -9.38 -4.39 -22.11
C ARG A 8 -10.81 -3.90 -22.39
N LEU A 9 -11.09 -2.62 -22.17
CA LEU A 9 -12.39 -1.98 -22.43
C LEU A 9 -12.85 -2.11 -23.90
N ALA A 10 -11.94 -1.90 -24.87
CA ALA A 10 -12.29 -1.93 -26.29
C ALA A 10 -12.61 -3.33 -26.87
N ARG A 11 -12.22 -4.41 -26.18
CA ARG A 11 -12.48 -5.80 -26.62
C ARG A 11 -13.76 -6.42 -26.03
N LEU A 12 -14.29 -5.85 -24.93
CA LEU A 12 -15.38 -6.46 -24.15
C LEU A 12 -16.69 -5.67 -24.15
N LEU A 13 -16.66 -4.38 -24.49
CA LEU A 13 -17.86 -3.54 -24.72
C LEU A 13 -18.94 -4.18 -25.64
N PRO A 14 -18.60 -4.85 -26.77
CA PRO A 14 -19.62 -5.53 -27.56
C PRO A 14 -20.20 -6.77 -26.86
N PHE A 15 -19.50 -7.41 -25.92
CA PHE A 15 -20.02 -8.56 -25.17
C PHE A 15 -20.97 -8.16 -24.03
N VAL A 16 -20.74 -7.02 -23.38
CA VAL A 16 -21.62 -6.49 -22.31
C VAL A 16 -23.00 -6.10 -22.87
N LEU A 17 -23.03 -5.44 -24.03
CA LEU A 17 -24.27 -5.07 -24.72
C LEU A 17 -25.01 -6.29 -25.29
N ILE A 18 -24.29 -7.28 -25.81
CA ILE A 18 -24.90 -8.55 -26.27
C ILE A 18 -25.45 -9.34 -25.08
N ALA A 19 -24.77 -9.39 -23.93
CA ALA A 19 -25.27 -10.09 -22.74
C ALA A 19 -26.55 -9.44 -22.17
N GLN A 20 -26.62 -8.10 -22.13
CA GLN A 20 -27.82 -7.38 -21.70
C GLN A 20 -28.98 -7.49 -22.69
N GLN A 21 -28.74 -7.59 -24.00
CA GLN A 21 -29.79 -7.76 -25.01
C GLN A 21 -30.24 -9.20 -25.24
N VAL A 22 -29.38 -10.21 -25.03
CA VAL A 22 -29.70 -11.62 -25.25
C VAL A 22 -30.43 -12.25 -24.05
N GLY A 23 -30.27 -11.70 -22.83
CA GLY A 23 -30.90 -12.23 -21.62
C GLY A 23 -32.41 -12.02 -21.48
N ALA A 24 -33.02 -11.17 -22.32
CA ALA A 24 -34.43 -10.78 -22.17
C ALA A 24 -35.44 -11.79 -22.75
N GLN A 25 -34.99 -12.92 -23.32
CA GLN A 25 -35.88 -13.86 -24.01
C GLN A 25 -35.38 -15.31 -23.99
N ILE A 26 -34.91 -15.76 -22.83
CA ILE A 26 -34.48 -17.15 -22.65
C ILE A 26 -35.35 -17.81 -21.56
N ASP A 27 -36.27 -18.69 -21.98
CA ASP A 27 -37.04 -19.60 -21.10
C ASP A 27 -36.16 -20.74 -20.51
N ASP A 28 -34.86 -20.51 -20.33
CA ASP A 28 -33.90 -21.45 -19.73
C ASP A 28 -33.30 -20.83 -18.46
N PRO A 29 -33.72 -21.28 -17.27
CA PRO A 29 -33.21 -20.78 -15.99
C PRO A 29 -31.69 -20.86 -15.86
N GLU A 30 -31.05 -21.90 -16.41
CA GLU A 30 -29.59 -22.07 -16.31
C GLU A 30 -28.85 -21.09 -17.23
N ALA A 31 -29.39 -20.78 -18.40
CA ALA A 31 -28.85 -19.74 -19.28
C ALA A 31 -28.97 -18.35 -18.65
N HIS A 32 -30.05 -18.07 -17.91
CA HIS A 32 -30.22 -16.84 -17.16
C HIS A 32 -29.19 -16.72 -16.02
N LEU A 33 -28.98 -17.78 -15.23
CA LEU A 33 -27.94 -17.78 -14.19
C LEU A 33 -26.55 -17.52 -14.78
N ARG A 34 -26.20 -18.17 -15.90
CA ARG A 34 -24.91 -17.95 -16.57
C ARG A 34 -24.72 -16.51 -17.04
N SER A 35 -25.78 -15.86 -17.55
CA SER A 35 -25.67 -14.47 -18.00
C SER A 35 -25.40 -13.52 -16.83
N LEU A 36 -26.05 -13.74 -15.68
CA LEU A 36 -25.80 -12.96 -14.47
C LEU A 36 -24.38 -13.18 -13.91
N VAL A 37 -23.86 -14.41 -13.93
CA VAL A 37 -22.46 -14.69 -13.52
C VAL A 37 -21.48 -13.93 -14.40
N LEU A 38 -21.65 -14.03 -15.72
CA LEU A 38 -20.78 -13.33 -16.67
C LEU A 38 -20.86 -11.82 -16.53
N ALA A 39 -22.06 -11.27 -16.31
CA ALA A 39 -22.26 -9.85 -16.07
C ALA A 39 -21.54 -9.39 -14.81
N ARG A 40 -21.80 -10.05 -13.67
CA ARG A 40 -21.14 -9.77 -12.38
C ARG A 40 -19.62 -9.79 -12.52
N ASP A 41 -19.06 -10.87 -13.08
CA ASP A 41 -17.61 -11.04 -13.14
C ASP A 41 -16.97 -10.02 -14.09
N ALA A 42 -17.62 -9.69 -15.22
CA ALA A 42 -17.15 -8.64 -16.12
C ALA A 42 -17.18 -7.26 -15.45
N GLN A 43 -18.23 -6.96 -14.68
CA GLN A 43 -18.40 -5.71 -13.95
C GLN A 43 -17.33 -5.56 -12.85
N ILE A 44 -17.04 -6.63 -12.09
CA ILE A 44 -15.96 -6.65 -11.10
C ILE A 44 -14.60 -6.41 -11.77
N ILE A 45 -14.33 -7.01 -12.93
CA ILE A 45 -13.06 -6.83 -13.66
C ILE A 45 -12.83 -5.37 -14.08
N VAL A 46 -13.91 -4.64 -14.36
CA VAL A 46 -13.84 -3.21 -14.73
C VAL A 46 -14.10 -2.27 -13.54
N GLU A 47 -14.13 -2.82 -12.31
CA GLU A 47 -14.38 -2.08 -11.05
C GLU A 47 -15.73 -1.35 -11.01
N ASP A 48 -16.72 -1.79 -11.81
CA ASP A 48 -18.11 -1.35 -11.71
C ASP A 48 -18.85 -2.19 -10.66
N PHE A 49 -18.56 -1.92 -9.39
CA PHE A 49 -19.18 -2.64 -8.28
C PHE A 49 -20.67 -2.36 -8.14
N SER A 50 -21.15 -1.18 -8.56
CA SER A 50 -22.58 -0.87 -8.59
C SER A 50 -23.36 -1.75 -9.55
N GLY A 51 -22.82 -1.96 -10.76
CA GLY A 51 -23.40 -2.90 -11.72
C GLY A 51 -23.29 -4.35 -11.26
N ALA A 52 -22.13 -4.72 -10.69
CA ALA A 52 -21.89 -6.06 -10.17
C ALA A 52 -22.87 -6.43 -9.06
N LEU A 53 -23.28 -5.47 -8.23
CA LEU A 53 -24.24 -5.67 -7.14
C LEU A 53 -25.58 -6.18 -7.67
N THR A 54 -26.12 -5.53 -8.70
CA THR A 54 -27.41 -5.91 -9.29
C THR A 54 -27.37 -7.33 -9.84
N SER A 55 -26.27 -7.69 -10.53
CA SER A 55 -26.07 -9.04 -11.06
C SER A 55 -25.92 -10.09 -9.95
N ALA A 56 -25.23 -9.74 -8.85
CA ALA A 56 -25.03 -10.63 -7.71
C ALA A 56 -26.32 -10.85 -6.91
N GLU A 57 -27.11 -9.81 -6.66
CA GLU A 57 -28.43 -9.91 -6.02
C GLU A 57 -29.39 -10.76 -6.86
N GLY A 58 -29.41 -10.55 -8.18
CA GLY A 58 -30.20 -11.36 -9.10
C GLY A 58 -29.84 -12.84 -9.05
N LEU A 59 -28.54 -13.18 -8.94
CA LEU A 59 -28.08 -14.57 -8.80
C LEU A 59 -28.56 -15.21 -7.50
N VAL A 60 -28.38 -14.50 -6.38
CA VAL A 60 -28.79 -15.00 -5.07
C VAL A 60 -30.31 -15.18 -5.06
N SER A 61 -31.07 -14.19 -5.54
CA SER A 61 -32.53 -14.27 -5.61
C SER A 61 -33.03 -15.39 -6.52
N ALA A 62 -32.34 -15.70 -7.61
CA ALA A 62 -32.73 -16.78 -8.53
C ALA A 62 -32.44 -18.19 -7.98
N LEU A 63 -31.51 -18.30 -7.03
CA LEU A 63 -31.13 -19.56 -6.39
C LEU A 63 -31.75 -19.75 -5.00
N GLU A 64 -32.30 -18.70 -4.42
CA GLU A 64 -32.98 -18.73 -3.13
C GLU A 64 -34.12 -19.78 -3.13
N ASP A 65 -34.25 -20.53 -2.04
CA ASP A 65 -35.23 -21.63 -1.88
C ASP A 65 -35.18 -22.77 -2.92
N THR A 66 -34.21 -22.79 -3.85
CA THR A 66 -34.08 -23.86 -4.85
C THR A 66 -33.37 -25.12 -4.33
N GLY A 67 -32.61 -24.98 -3.25
CA GLY A 67 -31.71 -26.02 -2.75
C GLY A 67 -30.42 -26.21 -3.58
N ASP A 68 -30.14 -25.32 -4.54
CA ASP A 68 -28.90 -25.37 -5.32
C ASP A 68 -27.68 -25.03 -4.43
N LYS A 69 -26.73 -25.97 -4.37
CA LYS A 69 -25.50 -25.83 -3.57
C LYS A 69 -24.65 -24.63 -3.98
N ARG A 70 -24.76 -24.15 -5.22
CA ARG A 70 -24.04 -22.96 -5.71
C ARG A 70 -24.43 -21.68 -4.97
N LEU A 71 -25.60 -21.64 -4.32
CA LEU A 71 -26.11 -20.47 -3.60
C LEU A 71 -25.07 -19.89 -2.63
N ALA A 72 -24.43 -20.74 -1.83
CA ALA A 72 -23.47 -20.30 -0.82
C ALA A 72 -22.29 -19.53 -1.44
N GLY A 73 -21.72 -20.05 -2.53
CA GLY A 73 -20.68 -19.36 -3.29
C GLY A 73 -21.15 -18.02 -3.88
N HIS A 74 -22.41 -17.93 -4.33
CA HIS A 74 -22.95 -16.67 -4.85
C HIS A 74 -23.22 -15.63 -3.75
N ILE A 75 -23.66 -16.05 -2.57
CA ILE A 75 -23.80 -15.19 -1.39
C ILE A 75 -22.44 -14.60 -0.98
N VAL A 76 -21.38 -15.42 -0.95
CA VAL A 76 -20.02 -14.93 -0.65
C VAL A 76 -19.54 -13.89 -1.67
N GLN A 77 -19.89 -14.07 -2.96
CA GLN A 77 -19.56 -13.09 -3.99
C GLN A 77 -20.38 -11.80 -3.86
N LEU A 78 -21.66 -11.89 -3.48
CA LEU A 78 -22.49 -10.73 -3.15
C LEU A 78 -21.89 -9.94 -1.97
N ALA A 79 -21.51 -10.62 -0.90
CA ALA A 79 -20.87 -10.03 0.26
C ALA A 79 -19.59 -9.26 -0.12
N ARG A 80 -18.76 -9.84 -1.00
CA ARG A 80 -17.56 -9.17 -1.52
C ARG A 80 -17.91 -7.87 -2.24
N VAL A 81 -18.90 -7.89 -3.13
CA VAL A 81 -19.31 -6.68 -3.86
C VAL A 81 -19.84 -5.60 -2.91
N GLN A 82 -20.63 -5.99 -1.91
CA GLN A 82 -21.13 -5.09 -0.88
C GLN A 82 -19.99 -4.46 -0.06
N ALA A 83 -18.97 -5.25 0.31
CA ALA A 83 -17.79 -4.76 1.02
C ALA A 83 -17.02 -3.69 0.20
N GLU A 84 -16.82 -3.92 -1.10
CA GLU A 84 -16.18 -2.95 -2.01
C GLU A 84 -16.99 -1.65 -2.18
N LEU A 85 -18.31 -1.73 -2.04
CA LEU A 85 -19.21 -0.56 -2.03
C LEU A 85 -19.28 0.15 -0.67
N GLY A 86 -18.64 -0.40 0.37
CA GLY A 86 -18.72 0.11 1.74
C GLY A 86 -20.03 -0.23 2.46
N GLU A 87 -20.85 -1.15 1.92
CA GLU A 87 -22.05 -1.67 2.57
C GLU A 87 -21.68 -2.76 3.60
N LEU A 88 -20.89 -2.36 4.59
CA LEU A 88 -20.20 -3.32 5.49
C LEU A 88 -21.16 -4.20 6.30
N ALA A 89 -22.33 -3.67 6.70
CA ALA A 89 -23.32 -4.44 7.45
C ALA A 89 -23.97 -5.55 6.60
N ASN A 90 -24.34 -5.23 5.35
CA ASN A 90 -24.89 -6.21 4.42
C ASN A 90 -23.84 -7.26 4.05
N ALA A 91 -22.58 -6.82 3.87
CA ALA A 91 -21.47 -7.70 3.58
C ALA A 91 -21.21 -8.68 4.74
N GLU A 92 -21.18 -8.19 5.99
CA GLU A 92 -21.05 -9.04 7.18
C GLU A 92 -22.15 -10.10 7.26
N GLU A 93 -23.41 -9.69 7.11
CA GLU A 93 -24.55 -10.61 7.13
C GLU A 93 -24.41 -11.71 6.05
N ASN A 94 -24.10 -11.32 4.81
CA ASN A 94 -23.94 -12.28 3.72
C ASN A 94 -22.68 -13.14 3.87
N TYR A 95 -21.57 -12.62 4.40
CA TYR A 95 -20.39 -13.45 4.68
C TYR A 95 -20.70 -14.52 5.73
N LEU A 96 -21.36 -14.16 6.84
CA LEU A 96 -21.76 -15.10 7.89
C LEU A 96 -22.74 -16.15 7.36
N ARG A 97 -23.75 -15.73 6.60
CA ARG A 97 -24.70 -16.64 5.95
C ARG A 97 -24.02 -17.59 4.95
N GLY A 98 -23.09 -17.06 4.15
CA GLY A 98 -22.33 -17.84 3.19
C GLY A 98 -21.43 -18.87 3.87
N LEU A 99 -20.80 -18.50 4.99
CA LEU A 99 -19.99 -19.40 5.82
C LEU A 99 -20.84 -20.55 6.39
N GLU A 100 -21.98 -20.24 7.01
CA GLU A 100 -22.90 -21.24 7.57
C GLU A 100 -23.30 -22.28 6.51
N LEU A 101 -23.72 -21.82 5.33
CA LEU A 101 -24.10 -22.72 4.24
C LEU A 101 -22.93 -23.56 3.72
N LEU A 102 -21.72 -23.01 3.65
CA LEU A 102 -20.53 -23.77 3.22
C LEU A 102 -20.11 -24.79 4.28
N GLU A 103 -20.19 -24.45 5.56
CA GLU A 103 -19.90 -25.36 6.67
C GLU A 103 -20.88 -26.54 6.69
N GLU A 104 -22.17 -26.29 6.46
CA GLU A 104 -23.18 -27.35 6.32
C GLU A 104 -22.93 -28.26 5.10
N GLN A 105 -22.49 -27.68 3.98
CA GLN A 105 -22.28 -28.40 2.72
C GLN A 105 -21.01 -29.24 2.71
N ASP A 106 -19.90 -28.67 3.18
CA ASP A 106 -18.55 -29.19 2.96
C ASP A 106 -17.80 -29.50 4.28
N GLY A 107 -18.34 -29.06 5.42
CA GLY A 107 -17.82 -29.30 6.77
C GLY A 107 -16.98 -28.16 7.34
N GLU A 108 -16.87 -28.10 8.66
CA GLU A 108 -16.17 -27.04 9.44
C GLU A 108 -14.67 -26.88 9.12
N LEU A 109 -14.06 -27.87 8.47
CA LEU A 109 -12.63 -27.85 8.10
C LEU A 109 -12.42 -27.69 6.58
N ALA A 110 -13.46 -27.34 5.82
CA ALA A 110 -13.38 -27.21 4.38
C ALA A 110 -12.52 -26.01 3.95
N LEU A 111 -11.60 -26.24 3.01
CA LEU A 111 -10.65 -25.23 2.53
C LEU A 111 -11.34 -24.00 1.89
N ASN A 112 -12.54 -24.18 1.33
CA ASN A 112 -13.32 -23.11 0.70
C ASN A 112 -13.91 -22.09 1.69
N LEU A 113 -13.84 -22.34 3.01
CA LEU A 113 -14.23 -21.38 4.05
C LEU A 113 -13.19 -20.27 4.24
N ILE A 114 -11.93 -20.47 3.84
CA ILE A 114 -10.86 -19.49 4.05
C ILE A 114 -11.17 -18.16 3.35
N VAL A 115 -11.66 -18.21 2.11
CA VAL A 115 -11.96 -17.01 1.30
C VAL A 115 -13.06 -16.14 1.95
N PRO A 116 -14.23 -16.68 2.35
CA PRO A 116 -15.23 -15.88 3.04
C PRO A 116 -14.80 -15.42 4.43
N TYR A 117 -14.05 -16.22 5.20
CA TYR A 117 -13.47 -15.73 6.46
C TYR A 117 -12.53 -14.54 6.24
N HIS A 118 -11.66 -14.62 5.24
CA HIS A 118 -10.76 -13.52 4.88
C HIS A 118 -11.52 -12.27 4.44
N GLY A 119 -12.57 -12.44 3.64
CA GLY A 119 -13.47 -11.35 3.22
C GLY A 119 -14.18 -10.69 4.41
N LEU A 120 -14.72 -11.48 5.33
CA LEU A 120 -15.35 -10.98 6.57
C LEU A 120 -14.37 -10.18 7.42
N ALA A 121 -13.14 -10.68 7.60
CA ALA A 121 -12.11 -9.97 8.33
C ALA A 121 -11.77 -8.61 7.70
N ARG A 122 -11.67 -8.53 6.36
CA ARG A 122 -11.47 -7.26 5.65
C ARG A 122 -12.63 -6.29 5.86
N SER A 123 -13.88 -6.77 5.83
CA SER A 123 -15.06 -5.95 6.15
C SER A 123 -14.97 -5.38 7.57
N TYR A 124 -14.53 -6.17 8.56
CA TYR A 124 -14.28 -5.68 9.91
C TYR A 124 -13.16 -4.63 9.96
N MET A 125 -12.05 -4.84 9.25
CA MET A 125 -10.96 -3.86 9.18
C MET A 125 -11.42 -2.53 8.56
N TYR A 126 -12.23 -2.56 7.50
CA TYR A 126 -12.81 -1.36 6.90
C TYR A 126 -13.77 -0.63 7.86
N GLY A 127 -14.46 -1.38 8.73
CA GLY A 127 -15.29 -0.82 9.79
C GLY A 127 -14.54 -0.40 11.06
N GLY A 128 -13.21 -0.56 11.11
CA GLY A 128 -12.39 -0.24 12.30
C GLY A 128 -12.48 -1.28 13.42
N ARG A 129 -13.08 -2.45 13.18
CA ARG A 129 -13.25 -3.56 14.13
C ARG A 129 -12.05 -4.52 14.07
N TYR A 130 -10.88 -4.04 14.45
CA TYR A 130 -9.62 -4.78 14.23
C TYR A 130 -9.46 -6.02 15.11
N GLU A 131 -9.97 -6.02 16.34
CA GLU A 131 -9.93 -7.20 17.22
C GLU A 131 -10.75 -8.37 16.67
N GLU A 132 -11.91 -8.07 16.09
CA GLU A 132 -12.77 -9.06 15.45
C GLU A 132 -12.14 -9.58 14.16
N ALA A 133 -11.52 -8.70 13.37
CA ALA A 133 -10.75 -9.10 12.19
C ALA A 133 -9.61 -10.08 12.55
N ILE A 134 -8.84 -9.79 13.60
CA ILE A 134 -7.76 -10.67 14.07
C ILE A 134 -8.30 -12.05 14.43
N THR A 135 -9.39 -12.11 15.19
CA THR A 135 -10.01 -13.38 15.59
C THR A 135 -10.40 -14.23 14.38
N ILE A 136 -11.02 -13.62 13.37
CA ILE A 136 -11.42 -14.30 12.14
C ILE A 136 -10.21 -14.73 11.30
N LEU A 137 -9.17 -13.88 11.20
CA LEU A 137 -7.96 -14.21 10.45
C LEU A 137 -7.17 -15.35 11.11
N GLU A 138 -7.10 -15.40 12.44
CA GLU A 138 -6.50 -16.51 13.17
C GLU A 138 -7.23 -17.83 12.92
N HIS A 139 -8.57 -17.78 12.87
CA HIS A 139 -9.37 -18.95 12.51
C HIS A 139 -9.12 -19.40 11.06
N ALA A 140 -9.13 -18.47 10.10
CA ALA A 140 -8.80 -18.74 8.70
C ALA A 140 -7.37 -19.30 8.55
N GLN A 141 -6.42 -18.82 9.35
CA GLN A 141 -5.05 -19.31 9.37
C GLN A 141 -4.97 -20.74 9.91
N ASP A 142 -5.65 -21.08 11.02
CA ASP A 142 -5.68 -22.45 11.56
C ASP A 142 -6.25 -23.42 10.51
N LEU A 143 -7.37 -23.04 9.89
CA LEU A 143 -7.98 -23.81 8.81
C LEU A 143 -7.02 -24.03 7.62
N ASN A 144 -6.34 -22.96 7.20
CA ASN A 144 -5.33 -23.01 6.14
C ASN A 144 -4.17 -23.95 6.52
N GLN A 145 -3.64 -23.85 7.73
CA GLN A 145 -2.53 -24.66 8.22
C GLN A 145 -2.90 -26.14 8.35
N ARG A 146 -4.12 -26.45 8.79
CA ARG A 146 -4.62 -27.84 8.86
C ARG A 146 -4.72 -28.50 7.49
N ASN A 147 -5.12 -27.74 6.48
CA ASN A 147 -5.32 -28.27 5.13
C ASN A 147 -4.03 -28.29 4.30
N LEU A 148 -3.17 -27.26 4.42
CA LEU A 148 -2.03 -27.04 3.53
C LEU A 148 -0.66 -27.16 4.24
N GLY A 149 -0.65 -27.36 5.55
CA GLY A 149 0.56 -27.46 6.38
C GLY A 149 1.09 -26.10 6.86
N LEU A 150 2.01 -26.09 7.83
CA LEU A 150 2.44 -24.87 8.52
C LEU A 150 3.27 -23.88 7.68
N PHE A 151 3.95 -24.35 6.62
CA PHE A 151 4.88 -23.54 5.81
C PHE A 151 4.40 -23.38 4.37
N ASN A 152 3.09 -23.23 4.18
CA ASN A 152 2.46 -22.93 2.89
C ASN A 152 2.44 -21.42 2.63
N LEU A 153 2.44 -21.00 1.37
CA LEU A 153 2.45 -19.57 0.99
C LEU A 153 1.04 -18.96 0.94
N GLU A 154 0.03 -19.81 0.88
CA GLU A 154 -1.38 -19.44 0.78
C GLU A 154 -1.86 -18.69 2.04
N GLN A 155 -1.20 -18.85 3.19
CA GLN A 155 -1.49 -18.07 4.40
C GLN A 155 -0.90 -16.64 4.38
N THR A 156 -0.06 -16.28 3.41
CA THR A 156 0.72 -15.02 3.49
C THR A 156 -0.13 -13.76 3.37
N GLU A 157 -1.28 -13.82 2.71
CA GLU A 157 -2.26 -12.72 2.66
C GLU A 157 -3.02 -12.56 3.98
N LEU A 158 -3.40 -13.67 4.63
CA LEU A 158 -4.02 -13.64 5.95
C LEU A 158 -3.08 -13.00 6.97
N LEU A 159 -1.80 -13.40 6.95
CA LEU A 159 -0.77 -12.85 7.82
C LEU A 159 -0.54 -11.35 7.57
N ASP A 160 -0.62 -10.89 6.32
CA ASP A 160 -0.50 -9.46 6.02
C ASP A 160 -1.64 -8.66 6.64
N ASP A 161 -2.88 -9.10 6.45
CA ASP A 161 -4.05 -8.41 6.99
C ASP A 161 -4.06 -8.46 8.53
N MET A 162 -3.56 -9.56 9.14
CA MET A 162 -3.35 -9.63 10.59
C MET A 162 -2.32 -8.58 11.05
N ALA A 163 -1.19 -8.47 10.36
CA ALA A 163 -0.17 -7.47 10.70
C ALA A 163 -0.72 -6.04 10.58
N VAL A 164 -1.53 -5.76 9.56
CA VAL A 164 -2.21 -4.46 9.43
C VAL A 164 -3.20 -4.24 10.57
N ALA A 165 -4.00 -5.24 10.95
CA ALA A 165 -4.94 -5.13 12.06
C ALA A 165 -4.22 -4.87 13.40
N TYR A 166 -3.14 -5.59 13.70
CA TYR A 166 -2.30 -5.34 14.88
C TYR A 166 -1.67 -3.94 14.86
N LEU A 167 -1.18 -3.47 13.70
CA LEU A 167 -0.68 -2.10 13.56
C LEU A 167 -1.76 -1.06 13.86
N SER A 168 -2.98 -1.26 13.38
CA SER A 168 -4.11 -0.35 13.63
C SER A 168 -4.50 -0.29 15.11
N LEU A 169 -4.27 -1.38 15.87
CA LEU A 169 -4.39 -1.41 17.33
C LEU A 169 -3.17 -0.86 18.07
N GLY A 170 -2.11 -0.49 17.36
CA GLY A 170 -0.86 0.00 17.93
C GLY A 170 0.07 -1.11 18.44
N ASP A 171 -0.24 -2.39 18.21
CA ASP A 171 0.62 -3.52 18.57
C ASP A 171 1.67 -3.78 17.49
N THR A 172 2.67 -2.89 17.48
CA THR A 172 3.81 -2.96 16.56
C THR A 172 4.71 -4.19 16.77
N LEU A 173 4.69 -4.79 17.96
CA LEU A 173 5.51 -5.96 18.25
C LEU A 173 4.93 -7.19 17.57
N GLU A 174 3.61 -7.35 17.65
CA GLU A 174 2.96 -8.54 17.11
C GLU A 174 2.81 -8.48 15.59
N ALA A 175 2.55 -7.30 15.05
CA ALA A 175 2.67 -7.06 13.62
C ALA A 175 4.08 -7.38 13.08
N GLN A 176 5.14 -7.02 13.84
CA GLN A 176 6.51 -7.35 13.46
C GLN A 176 6.75 -8.87 13.50
N ARG A 177 6.27 -9.57 14.53
CA ARG A 177 6.41 -11.02 14.63
C ARG A 177 5.78 -11.71 13.42
N ILE A 178 4.59 -11.28 13.02
CA ILE A 178 3.86 -11.82 11.88
C ILE A 178 4.61 -11.58 10.57
N GLN A 179 5.09 -10.37 10.32
CA GLN A 179 5.86 -10.06 9.11
C GLN A 179 7.16 -10.88 9.01
N ARG A 180 7.81 -11.17 10.15
CA ARG A 180 8.96 -12.10 10.20
C ARG A 180 8.56 -13.54 9.92
N GLU A 181 7.39 -13.99 10.37
CA GLU A 181 6.90 -15.33 10.07
C GLU A 181 6.60 -15.50 8.58
N ARG A 182 6.05 -14.48 7.91
CA ARG A 182 5.89 -14.48 6.44
C ARG A 182 7.20 -14.71 5.72
N LEU A 183 8.26 -13.98 6.10
CA LEU A 183 9.59 -14.19 5.54
C LEU A 183 10.12 -15.60 5.86
N ARG A 184 9.89 -16.10 7.08
CA ARG A 184 10.31 -17.46 7.48
C ARG A 184 9.66 -18.53 6.61
N ILE A 185 8.37 -18.41 6.31
CA ILE A 185 7.64 -19.33 5.42
C ILE A 185 8.30 -19.32 4.03
N ALA A 186 8.56 -18.14 3.47
CA ALA A 186 9.20 -18.00 2.17
C ALA A 186 10.62 -18.61 2.15
N VAL A 187 11.44 -18.30 3.16
CA VAL A 187 12.79 -18.87 3.31
C VAL A 187 12.76 -20.40 3.43
N ARG A 188 11.75 -20.96 4.10
CA ARG A 188 11.58 -22.42 4.19
C ARG A 188 11.17 -23.04 2.86
N ARG A 189 10.41 -22.31 2.04
CA ARG A 189 9.89 -22.78 0.76
C ARG A 189 10.92 -22.67 -0.36
N PHE A 190 11.66 -21.56 -0.42
CA PHE A 190 12.54 -21.21 -1.53
C PHE A 190 14.04 -21.21 -1.17
N GLY A 191 14.37 -21.00 0.10
CA GLY A 191 15.74 -20.78 0.57
C GLY A 191 16.05 -19.29 0.80
N ALA A 192 16.98 -19.00 1.71
CA ALA A 192 17.31 -17.62 2.10
C ALA A 192 17.93 -16.81 0.95
N GLU A 193 18.74 -17.44 0.11
CA GLU A 193 19.48 -16.80 -1.00
C GLU A 193 18.73 -16.85 -2.35
N SER A 194 17.47 -17.28 -2.34
CA SER A 194 16.70 -17.46 -3.58
C SER A 194 16.06 -16.14 -4.01
N PRO A 195 16.08 -15.80 -5.32
CA PRO A 195 15.35 -14.65 -5.86
C PRO A 195 13.86 -14.63 -5.52
N GLU A 196 13.24 -15.80 -5.37
CA GLU A 196 11.84 -15.96 -4.97
C GLU A 196 11.54 -15.49 -3.53
N THR A 197 12.57 -15.29 -2.70
CA THR A 197 12.45 -14.71 -1.34
C THR A 197 12.43 -13.17 -1.36
N ILE A 198 12.88 -12.51 -2.44
CA ILE A 198 12.97 -11.05 -2.55
C ILE A 198 11.64 -10.33 -2.26
N PRO A 199 10.47 -10.76 -2.79
CA PRO A 199 9.21 -10.08 -2.50
C PRO A 199 8.89 -10.01 -0.99
N PHE A 200 9.25 -11.04 -0.23
CA PHE A 200 9.02 -11.11 1.22
C PHE A 200 9.99 -10.22 1.99
N LEU A 201 11.26 -10.17 1.59
CA LEU A 201 12.23 -9.22 2.12
C LEU A 201 11.79 -7.78 1.85
N ASN A 202 11.28 -7.50 0.65
CA ASN A 202 10.80 -6.17 0.28
C ASN A 202 9.61 -5.75 1.14
N HIS A 203 8.62 -6.64 1.35
CA HIS A 203 7.49 -6.35 2.25
C HIS A 203 7.95 -6.10 3.68
N LEU A 204 8.87 -6.91 4.22
CA LEU A 204 9.41 -6.69 5.57
C LEU A 204 10.21 -5.39 5.65
N GLY A 205 10.98 -5.04 4.61
CA GLY A 205 11.69 -3.77 4.49
C GLY A 205 10.73 -2.57 4.51
N GLN A 206 9.66 -2.63 3.74
CA GLN A 206 8.61 -1.61 3.71
C GLN A 206 7.91 -1.48 5.05
N TYR A 207 7.56 -2.60 5.70
CA TYR A 207 7.00 -2.61 7.05
C TYR A 207 7.91 -1.86 8.04
N TYR A 208 9.22 -2.11 7.98
CA TYR A 208 10.18 -1.39 8.81
C TYR A 208 10.30 0.10 8.46
N GLU A 209 10.21 0.49 7.18
CA GLU A 209 10.15 1.90 6.80
C GLU A 209 8.91 2.59 7.40
N TYR A 210 7.72 1.99 7.26
CA TYR A 210 6.47 2.50 7.83
C TYR A 210 6.55 2.59 9.36
N SER A 211 7.18 1.60 10.00
CA SER A 211 7.40 1.57 11.45
C SER A 211 8.57 2.44 11.93
N ARG A 212 9.17 3.25 11.04
CA ARG A 212 10.33 4.13 11.30
C ARG A 212 11.58 3.38 11.80
N MET A 213 11.67 2.08 11.54
CA MET A 213 12.74 1.15 11.88
C MET A 213 13.80 1.08 10.77
N LYS A 214 14.42 2.23 10.45
CA LYS A 214 15.34 2.36 9.29
C LYS A 214 16.51 1.37 9.28
N GLY A 215 17.04 0.99 10.45
CA GLY A 215 18.14 0.01 10.55
C GLY A 215 17.71 -1.37 10.06
N GLN A 216 16.57 -1.86 10.55
CA GLN A 216 16.04 -3.16 10.16
C GLN A 216 15.57 -3.16 8.70
N ALA A 217 15.03 -2.04 8.21
CA ALA A 217 14.72 -1.87 6.78
C ALA A 217 15.99 -1.99 5.92
N LYS A 218 17.09 -1.33 6.34
CA LYS A 218 18.39 -1.40 5.66
C LYS A 218 18.87 -2.84 5.53
N GLU A 219 18.80 -3.62 6.61
CA GLU A 219 19.20 -5.03 6.61
C GLU A 219 18.43 -5.84 5.55
N GLN A 220 17.11 -5.63 5.42
CA GLN A 220 16.32 -6.38 4.42
C GLN A 220 16.69 -5.98 3.00
N TYR A 221 16.85 -4.68 2.73
CA TYR A 221 17.25 -4.20 1.41
C TYR A 221 18.69 -4.60 1.05
N GLN A 222 19.59 -4.70 2.03
CA GLN A 222 20.94 -5.24 1.81
C GLN A 222 20.88 -6.71 1.41
N GLN A 223 20.06 -7.54 2.07
CA GLN A 223 19.87 -8.94 1.66
C GLN A 223 19.29 -9.06 0.25
N ILE A 224 18.33 -8.21 -0.14
CA ILE A 224 17.82 -8.19 -1.52
C ILE A 224 18.95 -7.87 -2.51
N LEU A 225 19.76 -6.86 -2.20
CA LEU A 225 20.88 -6.46 -3.03
C LEU A 225 21.90 -7.61 -3.20
N GLU A 226 22.25 -8.29 -2.12
CA GLU A 226 23.15 -9.45 -2.13
C GLU A 226 22.61 -10.60 -3.00
N ILE A 227 21.33 -10.96 -2.85
CA ILE A 227 20.69 -12.00 -3.66
C ILE A 227 20.68 -11.62 -5.14
N GLN A 228 20.32 -10.37 -5.45
CA GLN A 228 20.28 -9.90 -6.83
C GLN A 228 21.69 -9.90 -7.46
N GLU A 229 22.71 -9.41 -6.76
CA GLU A 229 24.09 -9.38 -7.26
C GLU A 229 24.72 -10.76 -7.42
N ALA A 230 24.30 -11.75 -6.63
CA ALA A 230 24.74 -13.13 -6.83
C ALA A 230 24.21 -13.75 -8.14
N ASN A 231 23.11 -13.20 -8.70
CA ASN A 231 22.40 -13.77 -9.84
C ASN A 231 22.40 -12.88 -11.09
N LEU A 232 22.88 -11.63 -10.99
CA LEU A 232 22.80 -10.61 -12.03
C LEU A 232 24.15 -9.92 -12.26
N ASP A 233 24.28 -9.22 -13.40
CA ASP A 233 25.40 -8.30 -13.58
C ASP A 233 25.32 -7.17 -12.54
N SER A 234 26.49 -6.73 -12.04
CA SER A 234 26.60 -5.61 -11.08
C SER A 234 25.92 -4.31 -11.53
N ASN A 235 25.61 -4.16 -12.82
CA ASN A 235 24.98 -3.01 -13.44
C ASN A 235 23.56 -3.28 -13.95
N ASP A 236 22.95 -4.38 -13.52
CA ASP A 236 21.60 -4.74 -13.92
C ASP A 236 20.58 -3.68 -13.44
N ILE A 237 19.67 -3.30 -14.34
CA ILE A 237 18.66 -2.26 -14.12
C ILE A 237 17.71 -2.63 -12.98
N SER A 238 17.49 -3.91 -12.71
CA SER A 238 16.66 -4.38 -11.61
C SER A 238 17.22 -4.00 -10.22
N LEU A 239 18.52 -3.64 -10.13
CA LEU A 239 19.15 -3.15 -8.91
C LEU A 239 18.72 -1.72 -8.57
N LEU A 240 18.20 -0.94 -9.53
CA LEU A 240 17.84 0.46 -9.31
C LEU A 240 16.86 0.64 -8.15
N PHE A 241 15.87 -0.25 -8.02
CA PHE A 241 14.88 -0.17 -6.94
C PHE A 241 15.54 -0.25 -5.56
N VAL A 242 16.33 -1.29 -5.31
CA VAL A 242 16.94 -1.54 -4.00
C VAL A 242 18.03 -0.51 -3.69
N LEU A 243 18.79 -0.08 -4.70
CA LEU A 243 19.80 0.98 -4.55
C LEU A 243 19.17 2.32 -4.18
N ARG A 244 18.02 2.69 -4.76
CA ARG A 244 17.25 3.87 -4.34
C ARG A 244 16.81 3.77 -2.89
N LYS A 245 16.27 2.62 -2.46
CA LYS A 245 15.83 2.40 -1.08
C LYS A 245 16.98 2.57 -0.09
N LEU A 246 18.12 1.93 -0.35
CA LEU A 246 19.32 2.06 0.47
C LEU A 246 19.86 3.50 0.49
N THR A 247 19.89 4.17 -0.65
CA THR A 247 20.32 5.58 -0.75
C THR A 247 19.47 6.50 0.12
N LEU A 248 18.15 6.35 0.10
CA LEU A 248 17.23 7.14 0.92
C LEU A 248 17.39 6.82 2.41
N ILE A 249 17.60 5.56 2.78
CA ILE A 249 17.85 5.17 4.16
C ILE A 249 19.18 5.75 4.67
N ASP A 250 20.25 5.65 3.89
CA ASP A 250 21.55 6.22 4.21
C ASP A 250 21.48 7.73 4.38
N LEU A 251 20.79 8.43 3.46
CA LEU A 251 20.52 9.86 3.54
C LEU A 251 19.82 10.21 4.86
N ALA A 252 18.75 9.47 5.17
CA ALA A 252 17.92 9.75 6.33
C ALA A 252 18.58 9.34 7.66
N ARG A 253 19.71 8.64 7.62
CA ARG A 253 20.59 8.31 8.75
C ARG A 253 21.87 9.15 8.76
N ASN A 254 22.08 9.99 7.75
CA ASN A 254 23.31 10.75 7.53
C ASN A 254 24.56 9.83 7.50
N GLU A 255 24.44 8.68 6.85
CA GLU A 255 25.49 7.69 6.65
C GLU A 255 26.09 7.79 5.23
N PRO A 256 27.37 7.44 5.02
CA PRO A 256 27.92 7.26 3.67
C PRO A 256 27.13 6.21 2.89
N SER A 257 26.89 6.44 1.60
CA SER A 257 26.11 5.52 0.75
C SER A 257 26.93 4.99 -0.43
N SER A 258 27.32 3.72 -0.35
CA SER A 258 27.83 2.97 -1.51
C SER A 258 26.72 2.71 -2.53
N ALA A 259 25.48 2.54 -2.07
CA ALA A 259 24.31 2.36 -2.93
C ALA A 259 24.10 3.56 -3.86
N ARG A 260 24.29 4.78 -3.36
CA ARG A 260 24.24 6.01 -4.17
C ARG A 260 25.27 6.02 -5.30
N ALA A 261 26.51 5.64 -5.00
CA ALA A 261 27.58 5.59 -6.00
C ALA A 261 27.26 4.58 -7.11
N ARG A 262 26.79 3.39 -6.74
CA ARG A 262 26.34 2.37 -7.70
C ARG A 262 25.12 2.81 -8.51
N LEU A 263 24.17 3.49 -7.88
CA LEU A 263 23.01 4.04 -8.57
C LEU A 263 23.44 5.01 -9.67
N THR A 264 24.42 5.89 -9.40
CA THR A 264 25.01 6.79 -10.40
C THR A 264 25.70 6.01 -11.52
N GLU A 265 26.51 5.00 -11.20
CA GLU A 265 27.21 4.20 -12.23
C GLU A 265 26.25 3.54 -13.23
N ILE A 266 25.14 2.96 -12.76
CA ILE A 266 24.14 2.34 -13.63
C ILE A 266 23.50 3.40 -14.54
N LEU A 267 23.17 4.58 -14.00
CA LEU A 267 22.55 5.66 -14.77
C LEU A 267 23.49 6.26 -15.82
N ASP A 268 24.79 6.34 -15.53
CA ASP A 268 25.81 6.90 -16.44
C ASP A 268 26.05 6.00 -17.66
N ARG A 269 25.81 4.69 -17.54
CA ARG A 269 25.88 3.77 -18.69
C ARG A 269 24.72 3.94 -19.66
N ASP A 270 23.55 4.37 -19.16
CA ASP A 270 22.36 4.75 -19.92
C ASP A 270 21.86 3.74 -20.97
N VAL A 271 22.09 2.43 -20.75
CA VAL A 271 21.61 1.39 -21.67
C VAL A 271 20.33 0.76 -21.14
N GLY A 272 19.21 0.96 -21.85
CA GLY A 272 17.97 0.19 -21.66
C GLY A 272 17.15 0.52 -20.42
N ILE A 273 17.49 1.59 -19.68
CA ILE A 273 16.75 1.98 -18.47
C ILE A 273 15.36 2.51 -18.83
N PRO A 274 14.27 1.91 -18.30
CA PRO A 274 12.93 2.46 -18.51
C PRO A 274 12.84 3.92 -18.05
N PRO A 275 12.26 4.85 -18.83
CA PRO A 275 12.27 6.27 -18.51
C PRO A 275 11.76 6.62 -17.09
N MET A 276 10.69 5.95 -16.63
CA MET A 276 10.18 6.13 -15.27
C MET A 276 11.21 5.71 -14.20
N GLU A 277 11.93 4.60 -14.41
CA GLU A 277 12.96 4.13 -13.48
C GLU A 277 14.20 5.03 -13.47
N ARG A 278 14.58 5.57 -14.63
CA ARG A 278 15.62 6.60 -14.75
C ARG A 278 15.22 7.86 -13.97
N ALA A 279 14.02 8.39 -14.23
CA ALA A 279 13.55 9.61 -13.59
C ALA A 279 13.40 9.48 -12.06
N ARG A 280 12.88 8.36 -11.55
CA ARG A 280 12.84 8.06 -10.10
C ARG A 280 14.23 8.03 -9.48
N SER A 281 15.21 7.47 -10.18
CA SER A 281 16.59 7.35 -9.70
C SER A 281 17.30 8.70 -9.67
N LEU A 282 17.13 9.52 -10.72
CA LEU A 282 17.59 10.91 -10.75
C LEU A 282 16.98 11.71 -9.60
N ALA A 283 15.68 11.54 -9.32
CA ALA A 283 15.03 12.22 -8.22
C ALA A 283 15.62 11.84 -6.85
N VAL A 284 15.96 10.57 -6.63
CA VAL A 284 16.63 10.12 -5.39
C VAL A 284 18.05 10.68 -5.27
N LEU A 285 18.80 10.76 -6.37
CA LEU A 285 20.10 11.43 -6.39
C LEU A 285 19.97 12.92 -6.09
N GLY A 286 18.96 13.59 -6.65
CA GLY A 286 18.64 14.97 -6.33
C GLY A 286 18.31 15.16 -4.85
N ASP A 287 17.51 14.28 -4.26
CA ASP A 287 17.19 14.33 -2.82
C ASP A 287 18.43 14.16 -1.95
N TRP A 288 19.33 13.26 -2.36
CA TRP A 288 20.63 13.11 -1.70
C TRP A 288 21.42 14.41 -1.73
N GLU A 289 21.55 15.05 -2.90
CA GLU A 289 22.28 16.31 -3.02
C GLU A 289 21.64 17.44 -2.21
N MET A 290 20.31 17.54 -2.27
CA MET A 290 19.55 18.54 -1.54
C MET A 290 19.71 18.37 -0.03
N GLY A 291 19.62 17.15 0.49
CA GLY A 291 19.84 16.85 1.91
C GLY A 291 21.26 17.16 2.38
N HIS A 292 22.24 17.12 1.49
CA HIS A 292 23.63 17.54 1.74
C HIS A 292 23.90 19.01 1.37
N LYS A 293 22.86 19.80 1.13
CA LYS A 293 22.92 21.25 0.85
C LYS A 293 23.67 21.62 -0.44
N ARG A 294 23.78 20.69 -1.38
CA ARG A 294 24.31 20.93 -2.73
C ARG A 294 23.15 21.23 -3.68
N VAL A 295 22.56 22.41 -3.48
CA VAL A 295 21.28 22.80 -4.08
C VAL A 295 21.32 22.74 -5.61
N GLU A 296 22.29 23.38 -6.26
CA GLU A 296 22.33 23.41 -7.73
C GLU A 296 22.43 22.02 -8.35
N ALA A 297 23.30 21.15 -7.82
CA ALA A 297 23.41 19.77 -8.26
C ALA A 297 22.09 19.00 -8.09
N ALA A 298 21.35 19.26 -7.00
CA ALA A 298 20.03 18.67 -6.79
C ALA A 298 19.02 19.13 -7.86
N LEU A 299 18.99 20.44 -8.15
CA LEU A 299 18.09 21.02 -9.14
C LEU A 299 18.39 20.49 -10.55
N GLU A 300 19.66 20.28 -10.90
CA GLU A 300 20.06 19.62 -12.15
C GLU A 300 19.46 18.22 -12.28
N TYR A 301 19.61 17.38 -11.24
CA TYR A 301 19.00 16.05 -11.23
C TYR A 301 17.47 16.07 -11.40
N TYR A 302 16.78 17.01 -10.75
CA TYR A 302 15.33 17.14 -10.88
C TYR A 302 14.91 17.59 -12.29
N ARG A 303 15.64 18.55 -12.89
CA ARG A 303 15.42 18.98 -14.28
C ARG A 303 15.63 17.83 -15.25
N ASP A 304 16.68 17.03 -15.06
CA ASP A 304 16.95 15.88 -15.91
C ASP A 304 15.87 14.81 -15.75
N GLY A 305 15.42 14.55 -14.52
CA GLY A 305 14.30 13.66 -14.25
C GLY A 305 13.00 14.13 -14.91
N TRP A 306 12.72 15.44 -14.90
CA TRP A 306 11.60 16.03 -15.62
C TRP A 306 11.71 15.80 -17.13
N ARG A 307 12.86 16.14 -17.74
CA ARG A 307 13.10 15.97 -19.18
C ARG A 307 12.91 14.52 -19.63
N VAL A 308 13.36 13.55 -18.83
CA VAL A 308 13.15 12.13 -19.11
C VAL A 308 11.66 11.80 -19.16
N MET A 309 10.86 12.27 -18.19
CA MET A 309 9.42 12.01 -18.16
C MET A 309 8.69 12.72 -19.30
N GLU A 310 9.02 13.99 -19.56
CA GLU A 310 8.43 14.82 -20.63
C GLU A 310 8.64 14.22 -22.03
N SER A 311 9.75 13.48 -22.22
CA SER A 311 10.02 12.78 -23.48
C SER A 311 9.06 11.62 -23.79
N VAL A 312 8.25 11.17 -22.81
CA VAL A 312 7.37 10.00 -22.92
C VAL A 312 5.90 10.43 -22.77
N PRO A 313 5.08 10.37 -23.85
CA PRO A 313 3.69 10.88 -23.82
C PRO A 313 2.75 10.24 -22.77
N SER A 314 3.05 9.03 -22.31
CA SER A 314 2.27 8.34 -21.27
C SER A 314 2.67 8.68 -19.85
N LEU A 315 3.75 9.45 -19.66
CA LEU A 315 4.20 9.91 -18.36
C LEU A 315 3.81 11.37 -18.18
N ASP A 316 3.41 11.70 -16.96
CA ASP A 316 3.04 13.05 -16.56
C ASP A 316 4.04 13.53 -15.49
N PRO A 317 4.99 14.41 -15.85
CA PRO A 317 5.95 14.97 -14.91
C PRO A 317 5.29 15.77 -13.77
N GLU A 318 4.13 16.39 -14.00
CA GLU A 318 3.42 17.17 -12.98
C GLU A 318 2.86 16.26 -11.88
N ASN A 319 2.43 15.04 -12.20
CA ASN A 319 2.03 14.07 -11.18
C ASN A 319 3.18 13.64 -10.26
N PHE A 320 4.45 13.81 -10.69
CA PHE A 320 5.61 13.39 -9.90
C PHE A 320 6.37 14.55 -9.24
N TYR A 321 6.46 15.70 -9.91
CA TYR A 321 7.17 16.89 -9.43
C TYR A 321 6.24 18.08 -9.13
N GLY A 322 4.92 17.93 -9.28
CA GLY A 322 3.96 19.04 -9.16
C GLY A 322 3.74 19.55 -7.74
N GLU A 323 4.19 18.82 -6.73
CA GLU A 323 4.08 19.23 -5.32
C GLU A 323 5.43 19.15 -4.59
N PRO A 324 5.74 20.10 -3.69
CA PRO A 324 6.94 20.02 -2.88
C PRO A 324 6.94 18.76 -1.99
N THR A 325 8.05 18.02 -2.01
CA THR A 325 8.19 16.77 -1.25
C THR A 325 9.24 16.91 -0.14
N PRO A 326 8.91 16.67 1.14
CA PRO A 326 9.88 16.77 2.22
C PRO A 326 10.96 15.68 2.12
N ILE A 327 12.23 16.07 2.27
CA ILE A 327 13.37 15.16 2.25
C ILE A 327 13.78 14.84 3.69
N SER A 328 13.67 13.57 4.06
CA SER A 328 14.05 13.07 5.40
C SER A 328 13.37 13.81 6.56
N PHE A 329 12.12 14.26 6.41
CA PHE A 329 11.38 14.87 7.51
C PHE A 329 11.18 13.87 8.64
N ILE A 330 11.68 14.22 9.82
CA ILE A 330 11.45 13.48 11.06
C ILE A 330 10.61 14.37 11.95
N ALA A 331 9.35 13.99 12.15
CA ALA A 331 8.46 14.71 13.05
C ALA A 331 9.09 14.82 14.45
N PRO A 332 8.98 15.97 15.13
CA PRO A 332 9.44 16.09 16.51
C PRO A 332 8.75 15.04 17.39
N LEU A 333 9.52 14.43 18.29
CA LEU A 333 8.96 13.52 19.30
C LEU A 333 7.87 14.25 20.10
N GLY A 334 6.78 13.57 20.44
CA GLY A 334 5.77 14.09 21.35
C GLY A 334 6.28 14.07 22.81
N PRO A 335 5.62 14.79 23.74
CA PRO A 335 5.97 14.75 25.16
C PRO A 335 6.03 13.34 25.75
N VAL A 336 5.15 12.44 25.31
CA VAL A 336 5.10 11.04 25.74
C VAL A 336 6.34 10.28 25.26
N ASP A 337 6.74 10.50 24.01
CA ASP A 337 7.86 9.77 23.39
C ASP A 337 9.22 10.14 23.99
N MET A 338 9.31 11.30 24.64
CA MET A 338 10.53 11.76 25.32
C MET A 338 10.71 11.18 26.72
N ARG A 339 9.64 10.70 27.36
CA ARG A 339 9.67 10.24 28.75
C ARG A 339 8.99 8.88 28.86
N ARG A 340 9.73 7.86 29.30
CA ARG A 340 9.13 6.58 29.70
C ARG A 340 8.41 6.76 31.04
N ARG A 341 7.16 7.23 30.99
CA ARG A 341 6.21 7.18 32.11
C ARG A 341 4.99 6.37 31.69
N GLN A 342 4.43 5.62 32.63
CA GLN A 342 3.19 4.85 32.46
C GLN A 342 1.94 5.74 32.64
N ASP A 343 2.03 7.01 32.26
CA ASP A 343 0.93 7.97 32.41
C ASP A 343 -0.02 7.83 31.20
N SER A 344 -1.32 8.03 31.41
CA SER A 344 -2.30 8.07 30.33
C SER A 344 -1.96 9.17 29.31
N TYR A 345 -2.14 8.86 28.01
CA TYR A 345 -1.86 9.80 26.92
C TYR A 345 -3.09 10.02 26.03
N ALA A 346 -3.12 11.18 25.40
CA ALA A 346 -4.08 11.54 24.38
C ALA A 346 -3.36 11.85 23.06
N TRP A 347 -4.11 11.81 21.97
CA TRP A 347 -3.65 12.24 20.66
C TRP A 347 -3.92 13.71 20.47
N GLY A 348 -2.89 14.43 20.01
CA GLY A 348 -2.99 15.78 19.51
C GLY A 348 -2.75 15.81 18.00
N ILE A 349 -3.18 16.88 17.35
CA ILE A 349 -2.97 17.13 15.92
C ILE A 349 -2.45 18.55 15.73
N ILE A 350 -1.57 18.72 14.74
CA ILE A 350 -1.09 20.03 14.30
C ILE A 350 -1.11 20.09 12.79
N THR A 351 -1.62 21.20 12.25
CA THR A 351 -1.62 21.52 10.82
C THR A 351 -0.88 22.83 10.62
N LEU A 352 0.11 22.82 9.73
CA LEU A 352 0.91 23.98 9.37
C LEU A 352 0.69 24.34 7.89
N SER A 353 0.78 25.63 7.58
CA SER A 353 0.88 26.15 6.21
C SER A 353 2.21 26.88 6.05
N PHE A 354 2.87 26.72 4.91
CA PHE A 354 4.17 27.36 4.65
C PHE A 354 4.44 27.53 3.15
N THR A 355 5.49 28.29 2.84
CA THR A 355 6.01 28.46 1.48
C THR A 355 7.23 27.59 1.30
N VAL A 356 7.35 26.90 0.16
CA VAL A 356 8.59 26.24 -0.27
C VAL A 356 9.19 27.02 -1.44
N SER A 357 10.43 27.46 -1.31
CA SER A 357 11.15 28.17 -2.38
C SER A 357 11.55 27.23 -3.52
N ALA A 358 11.95 27.81 -4.67
CA ALA A 358 12.53 27.07 -5.79
C ALA A 358 13.82 26.31 -5.40
N GLU A 359 14.51 26.72 -4.33
CA GLU A 359 15.68 26.04 -3.77
C GLU A 359 15.32 24.98 -2.72
N GLY A 360 14.02 24.70 -2.52
CA GLY A 360 13.57 23.67 -1.58
C GLY A 360 13.61 24.07 -0.10
N ARG A 361 13.65 25.37 0.22
CA ARG A 361 13.67 25.87 1.60
C ARG A 361 12.26 26.30 2.03
N ALA A 362 11.87 25.91 3.25
CA ALA A 362 10.61 26.35 3.83
C ALA A 362 10.72 27.72 4.52
N SER A 363 9.76 28.62 4.25
CA SER A 363 9.58 29.93 4.90
C SER A 363 8.12 30.16 5.25
N ASP A 364 7.84 31.28 5.95
CA ASP A 364 6.47 31.75 6.22
C ASP A 364 5.57 30.72 6.92
N VAL A 365 6.18 29.89 7.77
CA VAL A 365 5.48 28.80 8.47
C VAL A 365 4.48 29.37 9.48
N GLN A 366 3.21 29.02 9.31
CA GLN A 366 2.06 29.40 10.12
C GLN A 366 1.34 28.15 10.65
N ILE A 367 0.80 28.25 11.87
CA ILE A 367 -0.06 27.22 12.43
C ILE A 367 -1.50 27.48 11.97
N MET A 368 -2.09 26.54 11.24
CA MET A 368 -3.49 26.59 10.83
C MET A 368 -4.40 26.09 11.95
N SER A 369 -4.02 24.98 12.57
CA SER A 369 -4.69 24.41 13.73
C SER A 369 -3.67 23.65 14.58
N SER A 370 -3.88 23.62 15.90
CA SER A 370 -3.06 22.86 16.83
C SER A 370 -3.89 22.50 18.05
N GLU A 371 -3.96 21.21 18.36
CA GLU A 371 -4.68 20.67 19.50
C GLU A 371 -3.79 19.62 20.18
N PRO A 372 -3.39 19.81 21.46
CA PRO A 372 -3.57 21.01 22.28
C PRO A 372 -2.75 22.19 21.74
N ALA A 373 -3.38 23.37 21.71
CA ALA A 373 -2.76 24.59 21.18
C ALA A 373 -1.45 24.94 21.89
N GLY A 374 -0.43 25.32 21.11
CA GLY A 374 0.86 25.80 21.63
C GLY A 374 1.81 24.72 22.14
N LEU A 375 1.35 23.47 22.32
CA LEU A 375 2.15 22.42 22.95
C LEU A 375 3.35 22.00 22.11
N MET A 376 3.14 21.89 20.79
CA MET A 376 4.15 21.38 19.85
C MET A 376 4.52 22.39 18.76
N ASP A 377 3.82 23.53 18.68
CA ASP A 377 3.89 24.52 17.61
C ASP A 377 5.32 24.94 17.28
N ALA A 378 6.08 25.42 18.26
CA ALA A 378 7.46 25.87 18.05
C ALA A 378 8.38 24.76 17.54
N ARG A 379 8.17 23.51 17.97
CA ARG A 379 8.97 22.36 17.53
C ARG A 379 8.68 22.00 16.08
N TYR A 380 7.42 22.00 15.67
CA TYR A 380 7.05 21.75 14.27
C TYR A 380 7.47 22.90 13.37
N ILE A 381 7.31 24.16 13.79
CA ILE A 381 7.80 25.33 13.05
C ILE A 381 9.32 25.20 12.80
N GLY A 382 10.08 24.91 13.85
CA GLY A 382 11.52 24.67 13.73
C GLY A 382 11.83 23.52 12.77
N ARG A 383 11.13 22.39 12.92
CA ARG A 383 11.34 21.20 12.07
C ARG A 383 11.07 21.46 10.60
N VAL A 384 9.98 22.15 10.27
CA VAL A 384 9.65 22.51 8.88
C VAL A 384 10.72 23.42 8.30
N ARG A 385 11.19 24.44 9.05
CA ARG A 385 12.27 25.34 8.61
C ARG A 385 13.63 24.65 8.43
N GLU A 386 13.91 23.62 9.21
CA GLU A 386 15.13 22.82 9.10
C GLU A 386 15.09 21.83 7.92
N THR A 387 13.88 21.40 7.53
CA THR A 387 13.67 20.42 6.48
C THR A 387 13.93 21.02 5.11
N TYR A 388 14.66 20.27 4.28
CA TYR A 388 14.76 20.54 2.86
C TYR A 388 13.65 19.80 2.12
N PHE A 389 13.20 20.41 1.03
CA PHE A 389 12.15 19.86 0.18
C PHE A 389 12.71 19.70 -1.22
N ARG A 390 12.32 18.63 -1.91
CA ARG A 390 12.31 18.66 -3.36
C ARG A 390 11.27 19.72 -3.77
N PRO A 391 11.64 20.77 -4.51
CA PRO A 391 10.71 21.80 -4.89
C PRO A 391 9.70 21.27 -5.91
N ARG A 392 8.57 21.98 -6.05
CA ARG A 392 7.69 21.80 -7.20
C ARG A 392 8.45 22.19 -8.46
N LEU A 393 8.29 21.42 -9.54
CA LEU A 393 8.69 21.84 -10.88
C LEU A 393 7.44 22.19 -11.69
N LEU A 394 7.52 23.27 -12.46
CA LEU A 394 6.52 23.67 -13.45
C LEU A 394 7.23 23.92 -14.76
N ASN A 395 6.84 23.21 -15.82
CA ASN A 395 7.55 23.21 -17.11
C ASN A 395 9.06 22.93 -16.95
N GLY A 396 9.41 22.01 -16.06
CA GLY A 396 10.78 21.61 -15.78
C GLY A 396 11.57 22.54 -14.88
N GLU A 397 11.04 23.71 -14.51
CA GLU A 397 11.77 24.66 -13.66
C GLU A 397 11.27 24.65 -12.20
N PRO A 398 12.20 24.62 -11.22
CA PRO A 398 11.85 24.75 -9.81
C PRO A 398 11.08 26.03 -9.54
N THR A 399 9.92 25.89 -8.91
CA THR A 399 8.95 26.99 -8.75
C THR A 399 8.57 27.14 -7.28
N LEU A 400 8.55 28.39 -6.81
CA LEU A 400 8.06 28.71 -5.48
C LEU A 400 6.60 28.28 -5.33
N THR A 401 6.29 27.59 -4.24
CA THR A 401 4.94 27.10 -3.94
C THR A 401 4.51 27.61 -2.59
N SER A 402 3.46 28.42 -2.57
CA SER A 402 2.84 28.94 -1.34
C SER A 402 1.72 28.01 -0.85
N ASN A 403 1.37 28.13 0.43
CA ASN A 403 0.26 27.39 1.06
C ASN A 403 0.44 25.86 1.05
N VAL A 404 1.69 25.38 1.10
CA VAL A 404 1.99 23.97 1.32
C VAL A 404 1.51 23.58 2.71
N GLN A 405 0.71 22.52 2.82
CA GLN A 405 0.16 22.08 4.09
C GLN A 405 0.84 20.81 4.60
N LEU A 406 1.08 20.76 5.91
CA LEU A 406 1.55 19.57 6.60
C LEU A 406 0.73 19.36 7.87
N SER A 407 0.10 18.18 7.98
CA SER A 407 -0.64 17.75 9.16
C SER A 407 0.06 16.56 9.80
N HIS A 408 0.18 16.57 11.13
CA HIS A 408 0.81 15.46 11.87
C HIS A 408 0.15 15.27 13.23
N GLN A 409 0.00 14.01 13.66
CA GLN A 409 -0.50 13.66 14.98
C GLN A 409 0.66 13.39 15.95
N PHE A 410 0.49 13.75 17.23
CA PHE A 410 1.50 13.50 18.25
C PHE A 410 0.86 13.09 19.58
N ARG A 411 1.60 12.37 20.42
CA ARG A 411 1.11 11.94 21.73
C ARG A 411 1.54 12.90 22.82
N TYR A 412 0.61 13.27 23.69
CA TYR A 412 0.87 14.10 24.87
C TYR A 412 0.21 13.53 26.12
N PHE A 413 0.78 13.83 27.29
CA PHE A 413 0.18 13.45 28.57
C PHE A 413 -1.00 14.38 28.86
N PHE A 414 -2.13 13.81 29.29
CA PHE A 414 -3.27 14.58 29.77
C PHE A 414 -3.56 14.25 31.23
N SER A 415 -4.02 15.23 32.00
CA SER A 415 -4.50 15.02 33.36
C SER A 415 -5.97 14.60 33.28
N GLN A 416 -6.34 13.45 33.87
CA GLN A 416 -7.73 13.23 34.26
C GLN A 416 -7.96 14.08 35.51
N ASN A 417 -8.67 15.20 35.36
CA ASN A 417 -9.18 15.96 36.50
C ASN A 417 -10.44 15.33 37.05
#